data_AF-A0A553N0S3-F1
#
_entry.id   AF-A0A553N0S3-F1
#
_cell.length_a   1.000
_cell.length_b   1.000
_cell.length_c   1.000
_cell.angle_alpha   90.00
_cell.angle_beta   90.00
_cell.angle_gamma   90.00
#
_symmetry.space_group_name_H-M   'P 1'
#
loop_
_entity.id
_entity.type
_entity.pdbx_description
1 polymer ?
#
loop_
_entity_poly.entity_id
_entity_poly.type
_entity_poly.pdbx_seq_one_letter_code
_entity_poly.pdbx_strand_id
1 'polypeptide(L)'
;MACRGSCCCGCGPVNEDNARFIMLLLLIILYLLCGAAVFSALEHPMEKQAKERWAQRFEIFSQKHNLNRSDLEKFLRHYEEANIAGIRVDTLRPRWDFTGAFYFVGTVVSTIGKK
;
A
#
# COMPACT_ATOMS: atom_id res chain seq x y z
N MET A 1 18.84 -40.61 50.77
CA MET A 1 17.65 -39.73 50.75
C MET A 1 18.14 -38.37 50.25
N ALA A 2 17.99 -38.05 48.96
CA ALA A 2 16.85 -37.32 48.38
C ALA A 2 16.90 -35.82 48.81
N CYS A 3 16.90 -34.79 47.95
CA CYS A 3 16.38 -34.64 46.59
C CYS A 3 17.24 -33.68 45.74
N ARG A 4 17.34 -33.99 44.45
CA ARG A 4 17.63 -33.05 43.35
C ARG A 4 16.42 -32.13 43.15
N GLY A 5 16.64 -30.85 42.88
CA GLY A 5 15.55 -29.92 42.55
C GLY A 5 16.02 -28.56 42.06
N SER A 6 17.10 -28.50 41.26
CA SER A 6 17.47 -27.27 40.56
C SER A 6 16.66 -27.21 39.27
N CYS A 7 15.62 -26.38 39.24
CA CYS A 7 14.88 -26.02 38.04
C CYS A 7 15.86 -25.50 36.98
N CYS A 8 16.16 -26.32 35.97
CA CYS A 8 16.89 -25.91 34.78
C CYS A 8 15.93 -25.99 33.59
N CYS A 9 14.91 -25.13 33.59
CA CYS A 9 14.22 -24.76 32.35
C CYS A 9 14.91 -23.51 31.77
N GLY A 10 16.22 -23.62 31.57
CA GLY A 10 16.97 -22.63 30.81
C GLY A 10 17.06 -23.14 29.38
N CYS A 11 16.39 -22.47 28.44
CA CYS A 11 16.77 -22.57 27.04
C CYS A 11 18.30 -22.40 26.99
N GLY A 12 19.01 -23.34 26.35
CA GLY A 12 20.46 -23.26 26.21
C GLY A 12 20.89 -21.94 25.60
N PRO A 13 22.17 -21.54 25.72
CA PRO A 13 22.65 -20.25 25.26
C PRO A 13 22.48 -20.17 23.74
N VAL A 14 21.34 -19.64 23.30
CA VAL A 14 21.21 -19.08 21.96
C VAL A 14 22.31 -18.04 21.89
N ASN A 15 23.26 -18.19 20.97
CA ASN A 15 24.37 -17.24 20.78
C ASN A 15 23.82 -15.83 20.98
N GLU A 16 24.36 -15.09 21.94
CA GLU A 16 23.69 -13.90 22.49
C GLU A 16 23.33 -12.88 21.40
N ASP A 17 24.16 -12.81 20.34
CA ASP A 17 23.90 -12.02 19.14
C ASP A 17 22.72 -12.54 18.32
N ASN A 18 22.63 -13.85 18.07
CA ASN A 18 21.50 -14.48 17.37
C ASN A 18 20.19 -14.27 18.15
N ALA A 19 20.23 -14.33 19.48
CA ALA A 19 19.07 -14.05 20.32
C ALA A 19 18.61 -12.59 20.18
N ARG A 20 19.55 -11.63 20.14
CA ARG A 20 19.25 -10.20 19.91
C ARG A 20 18.65 -9.96 18.52
N PHE A 21 19.18 -10.57 17.47
CA PHE A 21 18.61 -10.47 16.12
C PHE A 21 17.19 -11.03 16.03
N ILE A 22 16.95 -12.20 16.64
CA ILE A 22 15.61 -12.81 16.69
C ILE A 22 14.64 -11.91 17.46
N MET A 23 15.06 -11.36 18.60
CA MET A 23 14.23 -10.45 19.39
C MET A 23 13.89 -9.16 18.60
N LEU A 24 14.87 -8.57 17.91
CA LEU A 24 14.66 -7.39 17.07
C LEU A 24 13.70 -7.71 15.91
N LEU A 25 13.85 -8.87 15.26
CA LEU A 25 12.96 -9.30 14.19
C LEU A 25 11.52 -9.45 14.70
N LEU A 26 11.32 -10.08 15.86
CA LEU A 26 10.00 -10.23 16.48
C LEU A 26 9.39 -8.86 16.83
N LEU A 27 10.18 -7.92 17.34
CA LEU A 27 9.72 -6.56 17.63
C LEU A 27 9.29 -5.82 16.34
N ILE A 28 10.07 -5.95 15.26
CA ILE A 28 9.73 -5.36 13.95
C ILE A 28 8.44 -5.97 13.42
N ILE A 29 8.28 -7.29 13.48
CA ILE A 29 7.05 -7.96 13.03
C ILE A 29 5.85 -7.46 13.85
N LEU A 30 5.98 -7.38 15.18
CA LEU A 30 4.92 -6.84 16.05
C LEU A 30 4.59 -5.40 15.69
N TYR A 31 5.60 -4.55 15.48
CA TYR A 31 5.41 -3.16 15.07
C TYR A 31 4.66 -3.06 13.74
N LEU A 32 5.02 -3.87 12.74
CA LEU A 32 4.34 -3.91 11.45
C LEU A 32 2.90 -4.41 11.57
N LEU A 33 2.63 -5.42 12.41
CA LEU A 33 1.28 -5.92 12.66
C LEU A 33 0.41 -4.86 13.35
N CYS A 34 0.94 -4.16 14.35
CA CYS A 34 0.26 -3.05 15.00
C CYS A 34 -0.03 -1.93 13.99
N GLY A 35 0.95 -1.55 13.16
CA GLY A 35 0.76 -0.57 12.10
C GLY A 35 -0.33 -1.01 11.11
N ALA A 36 -0.29 -2.25 10.64
CA ALA A 36 -1.29 -2.81 9.72
C ALA A 36 -2.70 -2.79 10.34
N ALA A 37 -2.84 -3.15 11.61
CA ALA A 37 -4.13 -3.10 12.30
C ALA A 37 -4.67 -1.67 12.43
N VAL A 38 -3.81 -0.70 12.78
CA VAL A 38 -4.18 0.72 12.88
C VAL A 38 -4.61 1.26 11.52
N PHE A 39 -3.80 1.07 10.47
CA PHE A 39 -4.14 1.52 9.12
C PHE A 39 -5.39 0.81 8.60
N SER A 40 -5.55 -0.49 8.84
CA SER A 40 -6.77 -1.19 8.44
C SER A 40 -8.01 -0.65 9.14
N ALA A 41 -7.93 -0.31 10.42
CA ALA A 41 -9.07 0.24 11.15
C ALA A 41 -9.46 1.64 10.65
N LEU A 42 -8.47 2.46 10.28
CA LEU A 42 -8.68 3.83 9.84
C LEU A 42 -9.07 3.94 8.35
N GLU A 43 -8.36 3.24 7.47
CA GLU A 43 -8.47 3.41 6.02
C GLU A 43 -9.55 2.53 5.38
N HIS A 44 -9.79 1.33 5.92
CA HIS A 44 -10.78 0.40 5.33
C HIS A 44 -12.22 0.95 5.25
N PRO A 45 -12.77 1.66 6.27
CA PRO A 45 -14.10 2.25 6.13
C PRO A 45 -14.13 3.37 5.08
N MET A 46 -13.04 4.14 4.94
CA MET A 46 -12.92 5.20 3.93
C MET A 46 -12.87 4.60 2.52
N GLU A 47 -12.12 3.51 2.34
CA GLU A 47 -12.06 2.74 1.09
C GLU A 47 -13.44 2.24 0.68
N LYS A 48 -14.21 1.68 1.63
CA LYS A 48 -15.57 1.20 1.38
C LYS A 48 -16.49 2.34 0.93
N GLN A 49 -16.44 3.49 1.60
CA GLN A 49 -17.23 4.66 1.21
C GLN A 49 -16.82 5.18 -0.18
N ALA A 50 -15.53 5.20 -0.51
CA ALA A 50 -15.06 5.60 -1.83
C ALA A 50 -15.58 4.65 -2.91
N LYS A 51 -15.57 3.33 -2.66
CA LYS A 51 -16.15 2.32 -3.55
C LYS A 51 -17.65 2.52 -3.76
N GLU A 52 -18.41 2.78 -2.70
CA GLU A 52 -19.84 3.04 -2.79
C GLU A 52 -20.15 4.32 -3.60
N ARG A 53 -19.42 5.41 -3.33
CA ARG A 53 -19.56 6.66 -4.10
C ARG A 53 -19.21 6.47 -5.57
N TRP A 54 -18.16 5.69 -5.87
CA TRP A 54 -17.78 5.35 -7.23
C TRP A 54 -18.87 4.56 -7.94
N ALA A 55 -19.42 3.52 -7.31
CA ALA A 55 -20.51 2.72 -7.87
C ALA A 55 -21.74 3.61 -8.15
N GLN A 56 -22.13 4.48 -7.23
CA GLN A 56 -23.21 5.44 -7.44
C GLN A 56 -22.95 6.37 -8.63
N ARG A 57 -21.74 6.93 -8.73
CA ARG A 57 -21.32 7.80 -9.85
C ARG A 57 -21.41 7.06 -11.18
N PHE A 58 -20.93 5.83 -11.22
CA PHE A 58 -20.95 4.96 -12.39
C PHE A 58 -22.39 4.69 -12.85
N GLU A 59 -23.28 4.34 -11.92
CA GLU A 59 -24.69 4.07 -12.22
C GLU A 59 -25.42 5.30 -12.73
N ILE A 60 -25.30 6.43 -12.04
CA ILE A 60 -25.94 7.69 -12.44
C ILE A 60 -25.47 8.11 -13.83
N PHE A 61 -24.18 7.97 -14.13
CA PHE A 61 -23.62 8.32 -15.43
C PHE A 61 -24.13 7.39 -16.54
N SER A 62 -24.13 6.07 -16.29
CA SER A 62 -24.62 5.06 -17.24
C SER A 62 -26.09 5.31 -17.57
N GLN A 63 -26.93 5.57 -16.57
CA GLN A 63 -28.36 5.85 -16.75
C GLN A 63 -28.59 7.18 -17.47
N LYS A 64 -27.89 8.25 -17.06
CA LYS A 64 -28.04 9.58 -17.66
C LYS A 64 -27.76 9.59 -19.16
N HIS A 65 -26.82 8.77 -19.62
CA HIS A 65 -26.39 8.71 -21.01
C HIS A 65 -26.93 7.47 -21.77
N ASN A 66 -27.82 6.68 -21.16
CA ASN A 66 -28.33 5.42 -21.73
C ASN A 66 -27.21 4.49 -22.24
N LEU A 67 -26.10 4.44 -21.52
CA LEU A 67 -24.95 3.60 -21.86
C LEU A 67 -25.15 2.19 -21.30
N ASN A 68 -24.70 1.21 -22.07
CA ASN A 68 -24.59 -0.16 -21.59
C ASN A 68 -23.42 -0.26 -20.58
N ARG A 69 -23.69 -0.81 -19.40
CA ARG A 69 -22.70 -0.88 -18.30
C ARG A 69 -21.41 -1.59 -18.70
N SER A 70 -21.51 -2.68 -19.47
CA SER A 70 -20.33 -3.45 -19.87
C SER A 70 -19.43 -2.70 -20.85
N ASP A 71 -20.00 -1.85 -21.70
CA ASP A 71 -19.21 -1.03 -22.62
C ASP A 71 -18.55 0.15 -21.90
N LEU A 72 -19.23 0.75 -20.92
CA LEU A 72 -18.65 1.77 -20.04
C LEU A 72 -17.52 1.20 -19.17
N GLU A 73 -17.68 -0.02 -18.64
CA GLU A 73 -16.61 -0.69 -17.89
C GLU A 73 -15.39 -0.98 -18.77
N LYS A 74 -15.58 -1.49 -19.99
CA LYS A 74 -14.47 -1.70 -20.95
C LYS A 74 -13.75 -0.39 -21.26
N PHE A 75 -14.49 0.69 -21.49
CA PHE A 75 -13.91 2.00 -21.72
C PHE A 75 -13.06 2.46 -20.52
N LEU A 76 -13.55 2.29 -19.30
CA LEU A 76 -12.80 2.64 -18.08
C LEU A 76 -11.56 1.76 -17.88
N ARG A 77 -11.60 0.48 -18.27
CA ARG A 77 -10.41 -0.39 -18.29
C ARG A 77 -9.35 0.12 -19.25
N HIS A 78 -9.73 0.49 -20.47
CA HIS A 78 -8.79 1.10 -21.43
C HIS A 78 -8.24 2.44 -20.92
N TYR A 79 -9.08 3.22 -20.24
CA TYR A 79 -8.63 4.45 -19.60
C TYR A 79 -7.63 4.17 -18.46
N GLU A 80 -7.87 3.16 -17.63
CA GLU A 80 -6.96 2.73 -16.58
C GLU A 80 -5.61 2.27 -17.16
N GLU A 81 -5.61 1.48 -18.24
CA GLU A 81 -4.41 1.07 -18.97
C GLU A 81 -3.61 2.28 -19.48
N ALA A 82 -4.28 3.25 -20.11
CA ALA A 82 -3.64 4.48 -20.58
C ALA A 82 -3.07 5.32 -19.42
N ASN A 83 -3.80 5.41 -18.30
CA ASN A 83 -3.36 6.14 -17.12
C ASN A 83 -2.15 5.49 -16.45
N ILE A 84 -2.09 4.15 -16.38
CA ILE A 84 -0.91 3.40 -15.91
C ILE A 84 0.29 3.63 -16.84
N ALA A 85 0.07 3.74 -18.15
CA ALA A 85 1.10 4.12 -19.11
C ALA A 85 1.56 5.60 -18.96
N GLY A 86 0.93 6.37 -18.07
CA GLY A 86 1.25 7.77 -17.79
C GLY A 86 0.61 8.76 -18.75
N ILE A 87 -0.38 8.33 -19.53
CA ILE A 87 -1.19 9.18 -20.41
C ILE A 87 -2.30 9.78 -19.56
N ARG A 88 -2.29 11.11 -19.40
CA ARG A 88 -3.27 11.85 -18.59
C ARG A 88 -4.26 12.56 -19.51
N VAL A 89 -5.52 12.67 -19.08
CA VAL A 89 -6.54 13.47 -19.78
C VAL A 89 -6.15 14.94 -19.83
N ASP A 90 -5.54 15.41 -18.75
CA ASP A 90 -5.11 16.80 -18.64
C ASP A 90 -3.69 16.96 -19.22
N THR A 91 -3.59 17.74 -20.30
CA THR A 91 -2.36 17.98 -21.07
C THR A 91 -1.66 19.29 -20.70
N LEU A 92 -2.10 19.96 -19.63
CA LEU A 92 -1.61 21.27 -19.20
C LEU A 92 -0.07 21.37 -19.04
N ARG A 93 0.66 20.25 -18.80
CA ARG A 93 2.13 20.21 -18.89
C ARG A 93 2.65 18.78 -19.18
N PRO A 94 3.54 18.59 -20.18
CA PRO A 94 4.18 17.29 -20.40
C PRO A 94 5.00 16.85 -19.19
N ARG A 95 4.80 15.62 -18.69
CA ARG A 95 5.52 15.08 -17.51
C ARG A 95 7.04 15.03 -17.70
N TRP A 96 7.48 14.81 -18.94
CA TRP A 96 8.89 14.62 -19.29
C TRP A 96 9.48 15.83 -20.03
N ASP A 97 8.97 17.04 -19.75
CA ASP A 97 9.71 18.27 -20.08
C ASP A 97 10.96 18.41 -19.20
N PHE A 98 11.87 19.32 -19.54
CA PHE A 98 13.13 19.48 -18.79
C PHE A 98 12.89 19.74 -17.30
N THR A 99 11.91 20.57 -16.95
CA THR A 99 11.56 20.86 -15.54
C THR A 99 11.02 19.65 -14.81
N GLY A 100 10.12 18.87 -15.44
CA GLY A 100 9.58 17.64 -14.89
C GLY A 100 10.64 16.56 -14.72
N ALA A 101 11.53 16.39 -15.71
CA ALA A 101 12.65 15.46 -15.64
C ALA A 101 13.65 15.87 -14.54
N PHE A 102 13.98 17.15 -14.41
CA PHE A 102 14.85 17.66 -13.34
C PHE A 102 14.26 17.41 -11.95
N TYR A 103 12.98 17.70 -11.76
CA TYR A 103 12.27 17.39 -10.51
C TYR A 103 12.28 15.89 -10.20
N PHE A 104 12.02 15.03 -11.20
CA PHE A 104 12.04 13.59 -11.04
C PHE A 104 13.40 13.08 -10.56
N VAL A 105 14.50 13.50 -11.21
CA VAL A 105 15.86 13.15 -10.76
C VAL A 105 16.10 13.61 -9.33
N GLY A 106 15.62 14.81 -8.96
CA GLY A 106 15.67 15.31 -7.58
C GLY A 106 15.00 14.37 -6.58
N THR A 107 13.82 13.80 -6.91
CA THR A 107 13.13 12.83 -6.05
C THR A 107 13.82 11.47 -5.95
N VAL A 108 14.56 11.07 -7.00
CA VAL A 108 15.33 9.82 -7.01
C VAL A 108 16.55 9.97 -6.10
N VAL A 109 17.33 11.05 -6.29
CA VAL A 109 18.55 11.31 -5.50
C VAL A 109 18.23 11.55 -4.03
N SER A 110 17.12 12.23 -3.73
CA SER A 110 16.66 12.46 -2.36
C SER A 110 15.98 11.25 -1.70
N THR A 111 15.81 10.15 -2.42
CA THR A 111 15.08 8.94 -1.96
C THR A 111 13.61 9.17 -1.60
N ILE A 112 13.02 10.30 -2.02
CA ILE A 112 11.60 10.61 -1.77
C ILE A 112 10.69 9.71 -2.60
N GLY A 113 10.99 9.53 -3.89
CA GLY A 113 10.26 8.67 -4.83
C GLY A 113 8.72 8.77 -4.75
N LYS A 114 8.10 9.68 -5.52
CA LYS A 114 6.63 9.66 -5.68
C LYS A 114 6.22 8.56 -6.66
N LYS A 115 5.31 7.67 -6.24
CA LYS A 115 4.59 6.75 -7.12
C LYS A 115 3.56 7.49 -7.95
#